data_AF-A0A8T1NF05-F1
#
_entry.id   AF-A0A8T1NF05-F1
#
_cell.length_a   1.000
_cell.length_b   1.000
_cell.length_c   1.000
_cell.angle_alpha   90.00
_cell.angle_beta   90.00
_cell.angle_gamma   90.00
#
_symmetry.space_group_name_H-M   'P 1'
#
loop_
_entity.id
_entity.type
_entity.pdbx_description
1 polymer ?
#
loop_
_entity_poly.entity_id
_entity_poly.type
_entity_poly.pdbx_seq_one_letter_code
_entity_poly.pdbx_strand_id
1 'polypeptide(L)'
;MPDEMHRFLPSLCYLELVDCPRIESFPEGGLPSNLKQIVISRCKKLIANRMGWGLQILPSLEWLEIIWDDKLEDHVESFPGGLLLPTTLTNLKISSFGNLKSLDKEGFQHLTSLEELHLNDCPNLRYMPEEGFPTSLHVLKIKNCDPVLKEELERKEGEEWLKVTCVPNIIITHKVIQGDYFWEVYAIMISPYAPPPYEYEYE
;
A
#
# COMPACT_ATOMS: atom_id res chain seq x y z
N MET A 1 -10.55 -9.22 17.67
CA MET A 1 -11.34 -7.97 17.50
C MET A 1 -12.74 -8.21 18.02
N PRO A 2 -13.54 -7.18 18.35
CA PRO A 2 -14.95 -7.39 18.67
C PRO A 2 -15.68 -8.07 17.53
N ASP A 3 -16.54 -9.03 17.84
CA ASP A 3 -17.44 -9.62 16.85
C ASP A 3 -18.51 -8.61 16.43
N GLU A 4 -19.08 -8.79 15.24
CA GLU A 4 -20.16 -7.95 14.70
C GLU A 4 -19.87 -6.44 14.63
N MET A 5 -18.60 -6.03 14.45
CA MET A 5 -18.22 -4.60 14.34
C MET A 5 -19.03 -3.81 13.31
N HIS A 6 -19.38 -4.43 12.20
CA HIS A 6 -20.22 -3.83 11.16
C HIS A 6 -21.59 -3.35 11.69
N ARG A 7 -22.13 -3.93 12.77
CA ARG A 7 -23.42 -3.54 13.38
C ARG A 7 -23.27 -2.42 14.40
N PHE A 8 -22.23 -2.51 15.23
CA PHE A 8 -22.06 -1.60 16.38
C PHE A 8 -21.33 -0.31 16.02
N LEU A 9 -20.56 -0.31 14.93
CA LEU A 9 -19.73 0.82 14.52
C LEU A 9 -20.05 1.26 13.08
N PRO A 10 -21.32 1.61 12.76
CA PRO A 10 -21.73 1.94 11.39
C PRO A 10 -21.04 3.19 10.84
N SER A 11 -20.54 4.08 11.70
CA SER A 11 -19.84 5.31 11.30
C SER A 11 -18.32 5.18 11.24
N LEU A 12 -17.75 3.99 11.51
CA LEU A 12 -16.30 3.79 11.51
C LEU A 12 -15.75 3.91 10.08
N CYS A 13 -14.95 4.95 9.84
CA CYS A 13 -14.30 5.21 8.56
C CYS A 13 -12.77 5.00 8.60
N TYR A 14 -12.19 4.90 9.79
CA TYR A 14 -10.76 4.70 10.02
C TYR A 14 -10.55 3.59 11.05
N LEU A 15 -9.70 2.62 10.74
CA LEU A 15 -9.30 1.54 11.62
C LEU A 15 -7.78 1.45 11.67
N GLU A 16 -7.22 1.60 12.87
CA GLU A 16 -5.80 1.43 13.12
C GLU A 16 -5.59 0.27 14.10
N LEU A 17 -4.73 -0.66 13.71
CA LEU A 17 -4.30 -1.80 14.51
C LEU A 17 -2.78 -1.70 14.69
N VAL A 18 -2.34 -1.32 15.89
CA VAL A 18 -0.92 -1.17 16.24
C VAL A 18 -0.56 -2.17 17.32
N ASP A 19 0.48 -2.95 17.08
CA ASP A 19 1.07 -3.89 18.06
C ASP A 19 0.02 -4.79 18.72
N CYS A 20 -0.78 -5.46 17.88
CA CYS A 20 -1.81 -6.39 18.31
C CYS A 20 -1.36 -7.86 18.08
N PRO A 21 -0.55 -8.45 18.98
CA PRO A 21 0.07 -9.77 18.77
C PRO A 21 -0.90 -10.95 18.83
N ARG A 22 -2.13 -10.73 19.32
CA ARG A 22 -3.17 -11.75 19.47
C ARG A 22 -4.19 -11.75 18.34
N ILE A 23 -4.24 -10.72 17.50
CA ILE A 23 -5.21 -10.65 16.41
C ILE A 23 -4.67 -11.46 15.24
N GLU A 24 -5.44 -12.45 14.81
CA GLU A 24 -5.07 -13.37 13.73
C GLU A 24 -5.92 -13.18 12.47
N SER A 25 -7.10 -12.56 12.60
CA SER A 25 -8.04 -12.31 11.50
C SER A 25 -8.94 -11.11 11.82
N PHE A 26 -9.60 -10.61 10.78
CA PHE A 26 -10.76 -9.73 10.92
C PHE A 26 -12.00 -10.53 11.39
N PRO A 27 -13.00 -9.89 12.03
CA PRO A 27 -14.18 -10.59 12.54
C PRO A 27 -14.99 -11.26 11.42
N GLU A 28 -15.57 -12.44 11.69
CA GLU A 28 -16.33 -13.23 10.70
C GLU A 28 -17.52 -12.47 10.09
N GLY A 29 -18.13 -11.57 10.86
CA GLY A 29 -19.19 -10.69 10.37
C GLY A 29 -18.71 -9.57 9.44
N GLY A 30 -17.41 -9.47 9.17
CA GLY A 30 -16.80 -8.45 8.34
C GLY A 30 -16.58 -7.11 9.05
N LEU A 31 -15.81 -6.26 8.37
CA LEU A 31 -15.56 -4.88 8.77
C LEU A 31 -16.72 -3.95 8.35
N PRO A 32 -16.90 -2.79 9.01
CA PRO A 32 -17.94 -1.82 8.64
C PRO A 32 -17.83 -1.37 7.17
N SER A 33 -18.96 -1.22 6.48
CA SER A 33 -18.99 -0.88 5.05
C SER A 33 -18.49 0.53 4.75
N ASN A 34 -18.57 1.45 5.72
CA ASN A 34 -18.12 2.84 5.60
C ASN A 34 -16.61 2.99 5.86
N LEU A 35 -15.89 1.89 6.07
CA LEU A 35 -14.46 1.91 6.37
C LEU A 35 -13.66 2.32 5.14
N LYS A 36 -13.02 3.49 5.22
CA LYS A 36 -12.22 4.09 4.15
C LYS A 36 -10.74 3.82 4.27
N GLN A 37 -10.25 3.71 5.50
CA GLN A 37 -8.83 3.58 5.77
C GLN A 37 -8.55 2.50 6.80
N ILE A 38 -7.57 1.64 6.49
CA ILE A 38 -7.03 0.63 7.39
C ILE A 38 -5.51 0.85 7.50
N VAL A 39 -5.02 0.93 8.74
CA VAL A 39 -3.59 0.91 9.07
C VAL A 39 -3.31 -0.31 9.94
N ILE A 40 -2.40 -1.19 9.50
CA ILE A 40 -1.98 -2.38 10.22
C ILE A 40 -0.48 -2.27 10.49
N SER A 41 -0.10 -2.14 11.76
CA SER A 41 1.28 -1.97 12.18
C SER A 41 1.64 -2.99 13.24
N ARG A 42 2.78 -3.69 13.07
CA ARG A 42 3.32 -4.65 14.05
C ARG A 42 2.35 -5.80 14.42
N CYS A 43 1.38 -6.12 13.57
CA CYS A 43 0.41 -7.20 13.78
C CYS A 43 0.81 -8.48 13.06
N LYS A 44 1.91 -9.12 13.52
CA LYS A 44 2.59 -10.23 12.80
C LYS A 44 1.63 -11.36 12.38
N LYS A 45 0.78 -11.83 13.29
CA LYS A 45 -0.18 -12.92 13.01
C LYS A 45 -1.27 -12.53 12.01
N LEU A 46 -1.84 -11.34 12.14
CA LEU A 46 -2.85 -10.82 11.22
C LEU A 46 -2.30 -10.71 9.79
N ILE A 47 -1.07 -10.21 9.64
CA ILE A 47 -0.41 -10.07 8.32
C ILE A 47 -0.03 -11.45 7.75
N ALA A 48 0.42 -12.39 8.58
CA ALA A 48 0.68 -13.76 8.14
C ALA A 48 -0.57 -14.43 7.54
N ASN A 49 -1.74 -14.15 8.11
CA ASN A 49 -3.04 -14.66 7.67
C ASN A 49 -3.77 -13.77 6.64
N ARG A 50 -3.06 -12.90 5.92
CA ARG A 50 -3.65 -11.93 4.96
C ARG A 50 -4.59 -12.53 3.91
N MET A 51 -4.38 -13.79 3.54
CA MET A 51 -5.26 -14.52 2.61
C MET A 51 -6.72 -14.57 3.08
N GLY A 52 -6.96 -14.46 4.38
CA GLY A 52 -8.29 -14.50 5.00
C GLY A 52 -8.86 -13.13 5.37
N TRP A 53 -8.30 -12.01 4.90
CA TRP A 53 -8.77 -10.70 5.33
C TRP A 53 -10.17 -10.33 4.83
N GLY A 54 -10.57 -10.80 3.65
CA GLY A 54 -11.87 -10.45 3.09
C GLY A 54 -12.03 -8.96 2.77
N LEU A 55 -10.94 -8.23 2.47
CA LEU A 55 -11.04 -6.79 2.19
C LEU A 55 -11.70 -6.51 0.84
N GLN A 56 -11.66 -7.46 -0.09
CA GLN A 56 -12.19 -7.32 -1.46
C GLN A 56 -13.68 -7.01 -1.54
N ILE A 57 -14.45 -7.24 -0.46
CA ILE A 57 -15.88 -6.94 -0.38
C ILE A 57 -16.19 -5.56 0.23
N LEU A 58 -15.19 -4.82 0.70
CA LEU A 58 -15.41 -3.52 1.34
C LEU A 58 -15.65 -2.45 0.28
N PRO A 59 -16.86 -1.84 0.23
CA PRO A 59 -17.27 -0.99 -0.88
C PRO A 59 -16.70 0.43 -0.83
N SER A 60 -15.99 0.79 0.24
CA SER A 60 -15.49 2.14 0.47
C SER A 60 -14.04 2.19 0.90
N LEU A 61 -13.33 1.05 0.91
CA LEU A 61 -11.93 1.04 1.36
C LEU A 61 -11.05 1.67 0.27
N GLU A 62 -10.49 2.83 0.59
CA GLU A 62 -9.69 3.67 -0.30
C GLU A 62 -8.19 3.59 0.07
N TRP A 63 -7.87 3.44 1.36
CA TRP A 63 -6.49 3.46 1.86
C TRP A 63 -6.14 2.22 2.68
N LEU A 64 -5.03 1.58 2.33
CA LEU A 64 -4.45 0.48 3.09
C LEU A 64 -2.96 0.72 3.34
N GLU A 65 -2.59 0.80 4.60
CA GLU A 65 -1.19 0.86 5.02
C GLU A 65 -0.83 -0.32 5.91
N ILE A 66 0.26 -0.99 5.55
CA ILE A 66 0.78 -2.15 6.27
C ILE A 66 2.24 -1.91 6.59
N ILE A 67 2.56 -1.95 7.88
CA ILE A 67 3.89 -1.73 8.42
C ILE A 67 4.31 -2.98 9.18
N TRP A 68 5.33 -3.64 8.67
CA TRP A 68 6.02 -4.67 9.39
C TRP A 68 7.11 -4.05 10.30
N ASP A 69 7.47 -4.70 11.40
CA ASP A 69 8.39 -4.11 12.38
C ASP A 69 9.75 -4.79 12.42
N ASP A 70 9.79 -6.05 12.01
CA ASP A 70 10.91 -6.94 12.30
C ASP A 70 11.39 -7.66 11.04
N LYS A 71 12.37 -7.06 10.37
CA LYS A 71 12.91 -7.56 9.10
C LYS A 71 13.51 -8.97 9.18
N LEU A 72 13.68 -9.53 10.38
CA LEU A 72 14.28 -10.85 10.58
C LEU A 72 13.24 -11.97 10.73
N GLU A 73 11.97 -11.64 10.99
CA GLU A 73 10.92 -12.61 11.33
C GLU A 73 9.71 -12.62 10.37
N ASP A 74 9.69 -11.85 9.29
CA ASP A 74 8.61 -11.97 8.31
C ASP A 74 8.75 -13.21 7.44
N HIS A 75 7.65 -13.90 7.16
CA HIS A 75 7.60 -15.02 6.21
C HIS A 75 6.85 -14.64 4.92
N VAL A 76 6.67 -13.33 4.69
CA VAL A 76 5.90 -12.81 3.56
C VAL A 76 6.85 -12.53 2.39
N GLU A 77 7.01 -13.51 1.50
CA GLU A 77 7.85 -13.34 0.32
C GLU A 77 7.17 -12.58 -0.83
N SER A 78 5.84 -12.58 -0.85
CA SER A 78 5.03 -11.83 -1.82
C SER A 78 3.77 -11.23 -1.19
N PHE A 79 3.37 -10.05 -1.70
CA PHE A 79 2.19 -9.33 -1.23
C PHE A 79 1.42 -8.69 -2.40
N PRO A 80 0.07 -8.72 -2.39
CA PRO A 80 -0.84 -9.23 -1.37
C PRO A 80 -1.00 -10.75 -1.38
N GLY A 81 -0.82 -11.41 -2.52
CA GLY A 81 -0.94 -12.86 -2.68
C GLY A 81 -2.29 -13.25 -3.28
N GLY A 82 -2.56 -12.86 -4.52
CA GLY A 82 -3.85 -13.02 -5.20
C GLY A 82 -4.79 -11.83 -5.01
N LEU A 83 -6.03 -11.97 -5.47
CA LEU A 83 -7.08 -10.93 -5.50
C LEU A 83 -7.67 -10.58 -4.11
N LEU A 84 -6.82 -10.21 -3.15
CA LEU A 84 -7.19 -9.99 -1.75
C LEU A 84 -7.54 -8.54 -1.41
N LEU A 85 -7.21 -7.60 -2.31
CA LEU A 85 -7.41 -6.18 -2.11
C LEU A 85 -8.64 -5.69 -2.91
N PRO A 86 -9.42 -4.74 -2.38
CA PRO A 86 -10.60 -4.24 -3.07
C PRO A 86 -10.24 -3.34 -4.24
N THR A 87 -11.08 -3.36 -5.28
CA THR A 87 -10.91 -2.53 -6.48
C THR A 87 -11.11 -1.03 -6.21
N THR A 88 -11.67 -0.68 -5.05
CA THR A 88 -11.87 0.70 -4.57
C THR A 88 -10.59 1.34 -4.01
N LEU A 89 -9.54 0.55 -3.79
CA LEU A 89 -8.31 1.01 -3.17
C LEU A 89 -7.61 2.01 -4.08
N THR A 90 -7.39 3.24 -3.59
CA THR A 90 -6.68 4.32 -4.28
C THR A 90 -5.24 4.43 -3.81
N ASN A 91 -4.97 4.10 -2.54
CA ASN A 91 -3.66 4.23 -1.92
C ASN A 91 -3.25 2.93 -1.22
N LEU A 92 -2.11 2.37 -1.63
CA LEU A 92 -1.50 1.21 -0.99
C LEU A 92 -0.09 1.56 -0.51
N LYS A 93 0.16 1.36 0.79
CA LYS A 93 1.48 1.54 1.39
C LYS A 93 1.95 0.27 2.10
N ILE A 94 3.09 -0.24 1.68
CA ILE A 94 3.74 -1.43 2.24
C ILE A 94 5.10 -1.01 2.76
N SER A 95 5.34 -1.21 4.05
CA SER A 95 6.55 -0.74 4.70
C SER A 95 7.23 -1.80 5.57
N SER A 96 8.56 -1.79 5.58
CA SER A 96 9.42 -2.51 6.52
C SER A 96 9.34 -4.04 6.48
N PHE A 97 8.98 -4.63 5.33
CA PHE A 97 9.02 -6.08 5.12
C PHE A 97 10.44 -6.54 4.74
N GLY A 98 11.09 -7.30 5.61
CA GLY A 98 12.44 -7.83 5.41
C GLY A 98 12.55 -8.89 4.32
N ASN A 99 11.60 -9.82 4.24
CA ASN A 99 11.62 -10.97 3.34
C ASN A 99 10.73 -10.83 2.11
N LEU A 100 10.06 -9.69 1.93
CA LEU A 100 9.28 -9.40 0.72
C LEU A 100 10.21 -9.34 -0.50
N LYS A 101 10.09 -10.32 -1.39
CA LYS A 101 10.91 -10.49 -2.60
C LYS A 101 10.22 -9.94 -3.85
N SER A 102 8.90 -10.10 -3.92
CA SER A 102 8.12 -9.64 -5.07
C SER A 102 6.80 -9.02 -4.66
N LEU A 103 6.26 -8.17 -5.53
CA LEU A 103 4.84 -7.84 -5.51
C LEU A 103 4.05 -8.94 -6.23
N ASP A 104 2.73 -8.96 -6.04
CA ASP A 104 1.83 -10.01 -6.53
C ASP A 104 2.22 -10.58 -7.89
N LYS A 105 2.29 -11.91 -8.00
CA LYS A 105 2.63 -12.54 -9.29
C LYS A 105 1.54 -12.31 -10.33
N GLU A 106 0.28 -12.28 -9.88
CA GLU A 106 -0.89 -12.00 -10.71
C GLU A 106 -1.08 -10.51 -11.01
N GLY A 107 -0.14 -9.64 -10.58
CA GLY A 107 -0.23 -8.22 -10.85
C GLY A 107 -1.19 -7.45 -9.96
N PHE A 108 -1.13 -6.12 -10.09
CA PHE A 108 -2.11 -5.21 -9.50
C PHE A 108 -3.20 -4.79 -10.51
N GLN A 109 -3.30 -5.46 -11.66
CA GLN A 109 -4.20 -5.09 -12.75
C GLN A 109 -5.68 -5.01 -12.33
N HIS A 110 -6.08 -5.81 -11.34
CA HIS A 110 -7.44 -5.79 -10.79
C HIS A 110 -7.76 -4.53 -9.97
N LEU A 111 -6.74 -3.82 -9.46
CA LEU A 111 -6.92 -2.62 -8.65
C LEU A 111 -7.11 -1.39 -9.55
N THR A 112 -8.23 -1.37 -10.27
CA THR A 112 -8.56 -0.37 -11.29
C THR A 112 -8.69 1.06 -10.78
N SER A 113 -8.74 1.26 -9.46
CA SER A 113 -8.79 2.60 -8.84
C SER A 113 -7.48 2.96 -8.13
N LEU A 114 -6.46 2.09 -8.16
CA LEU A 114 -5.21 2.34 -7.45
C LEU A 114 -4.46 3.48 -8.12
N GLU A 115 -4.25 4.57 -7.39
CA GLU A 115 -3.59 5.78 -7.87
C GLU A 115 -2.16 5.91 -7.34
N GLU A 116 -1.92 5.47 -6.11
CA GLU A 116 -0.62 5.54 -5.47
C GLU A 116 -0.18 4.23 -4.81
N LEU A 117 1.07 3.85 -5.08
CA LEU A 117 1.75 2.73 -4.45
C LEU A 117 3.06 3.19 -3.81
N HIS A 118 3.18 2.94 -2.50
CA HIS A 118 4.34 3.32 -1.70
C HIS A 118 4.99 2.06 -1.10
N LEU A 119 6.26 1.82 -1.46
CA LEU A 119 7.07 0.69 -1.01
C LEU A 119 8.25 1.25 -0.23
N ASN A 120 8.29 1.03 1.08
CA ASN A 120 9.31 1.60 1.95
C ASN A 120 10.03 0.51 2.74
N ASP A 121 11.34 0.61 2.86
CA ASP A 121 12.14 -0.22 3.78
C ASP A 121 11.99 -1.74 3.56
N CYS A 122 11.74 -2.16 2.31
CA CYS A 122 11.65 -3.57 1.91
C CYS A 122 12.95 -4.03 1.20
N PRO A 123 14.01 -4.42 1.94
CA PRO A 123 15.37 -4.57 1.40
C PRO A 123 15.54 -5.74 0.42
N ASN A 124 14.66 -6.75 0.45
CA ASN A 124 14.74 -7.91 -0.44
C ASN A 124 13.81 -7.80 -1.66
N LEU A 125 13.08 -6.69 -1.81
CA LEU A 125 12.11 -6.52 -2.90
C LEU A 125 12.83 -6.34 -4.22
N ARG A 126 13.00 -7.43 -4.98
CA ARG A 126 13.76 -7.46 -6.22
C ARG A 126 12.88 -7.43 -7.48
N TYR A 127 11.64 -7.88 -7.36
CA TYR A 127 10.76 -8.14 -8.50
C TYR A 127 9.43 -7.37 -8.42
N MET A 128 9.14 -6.62 -9.47
CA MET A 128 7.87 -5.99 -9.80
C MET A 128 6.90 -7.00 -10.40
N PRO A 129 5.59 -6.70 -10.42
CA PRO A 129 4.58 -7.63 -10.92
C PRO A 129 4.78 -7.94 -12.40
N GLU A 130 4.69 -9.21 -12.79
CA GLU A 130 4.92 -9.65 -14.18
C GLU A 130 3.93 -9.02 -15.17
N GLU A 131 2.65 -8.93 -14.77
CA GLU A 131 1.60 -8.26 -15.55
C GLU A 131 1.63 -6.73 -15.43
N GLY A 132 2.55 -6.17 -14.65
CA GLY A 132 2.68 -4.73 -14.42
C GLY A 132 1.59 -4.15 -13.49
N PHE A 133 1.41 -2.84 -13.61
CA PHE A 133 0.51 -2.04 -12.78
C PHE A 133 -0.76 -1.61 -13.55
N PRO A 134 -1.89 -1.36 -12.85
CA PRO A 134 -3.11 -0.88 -13.48
C PRO A 134 -2.88 0.52 -14.08
N THR A 135 -3.61 0.87 -15.13
CA THR A 135 -3.49 2.18 -15.81
C THR A 135 -3.89 3.36 -14.93
N SER A 136 -4.63 3.11 -13.84
CA SER A 136 -4.95 4.10 -12.82
C SER A 136 -3.76 4.48 -11.95
N LEU A 137 -2.66 3.69 -11.94
CA LEU A 137 -1.54 3.97 -11.05
C LEU A 137 -0.75 5.16 -11.59
N HIS A 138 -0.84 6.28 -10.89
CA HIS A 138 -0.16 7.52 -11.26
C HIS A 138 1.18 7.66 -10.55
N VAL A 139 1.34 7.05 -9.38
CA VAL A 139 2.50 7.27 -8.50
C VAL A 139 3.04 5.96 -7.98
N LEU A 140 4.31 5.69 -8.27
CA LEU A 140 5.08 4.62 -7.65
C LEU A 140 6.24 5.23 -6.87
N LYS A 141 6.23 5.04 -5.54
CA LYS A 141 7.30 5.51 -4.65
C LYS A 141 8.02 4.32 -4.03
N ILE A 142 9.34 4.25 -4.22
CA ILE A 142 10.19 3.18 -3.70
C ILE A 142 11.28 3.80 -2.83
N LYS A 143 11.38 3.45 -1.56
CA LYS A 143 12.40 4.00 -0.65
C LYS A 143 13.05 2.89 0.15
N ASN A 144 14.37 2.91 0.28
CA ASN A 144 15.12 1.95 1.10
C ASN A 144 14.80 0.47 0.79
N CYS A 145 14.56 0.15 -0.49
CA CYS A 145 14.34 -1.21 -0.98
C CYS A 145 15.62 -1.83 -1.55
N ASP A 146 15.51 -2.99 -2.21
CA ASP A 146 16.64 -3.70 -2.82
C ASP A 146 17.52 -2.76 -3.68
N PRO A 147 18.84 -2.71 -3.42
CA PRO A 147 19.75 -1.83 -4.16
C PRO A 147 19.86 -2.16 -5.65
N VAL A 148 19.71 -3.43 -6.05
CA VAL A 148 19.83 -3.85 -7.45
C VAL A 148 18.61 -3.41 -8.23
N LEU A 149 17.40 -3.64 -7.70
CA LEU A 149 16.17 -3.09 -8.25
C LEU A 149 16.27 -1.57 -8.38
N LYS A 150 16.73 -0.88 -7.34
CA LYS A 150 16.93 0.58 -7.37
C LYS A 150 17.84 0.97 -8.54
N GLU A 151 18.99 0.33 -8.70
CA GLU A 151 19.93 0.66 -9.78
C GLU A 151 19.31 0.44 -11.17
N GLU A 152 18.62 -0.68 -11.40
CA GLU A 152 17.93 -0.98 -12.67
C GLU A 152 16.89 0.10 -13.02
N LEU A 153 16.03 0.44 -12.04
CA LEU A 153 15.01 1.46 -12.24
C LEU A 153 15.62 2.86 -12.46
N GLU A 154 16.69 3.20 -11.74
CA GLU A 154 17.37 4.48 -11.92
C GLU A 154 18.06 4.61 -13.29
N ARG A 155 18.58 3.50 -13.82
CA ARG A 155 19.18 3.43 -15.16
C ARG A 155 18.15 3.42 -16.28
N LYS A 156 16.88 3.12 -15.96
CA LYS A 156 15.80 2.92 -16.93
C LYS A 156 16.10 1.77 -17.90
N GLU A 157 16.73 0.73 -17.39
CA GLU A 157 17.18 -0.45 -18.14
C GLU A 157 16.78 -1.73 -17.41
N GLY A 158 16.70 -2.84 -18.14
CA GLY A 158 16.37 -4.15 -17.57
C GLY A 158 14.87 -4.47 -17.52
N GLU A 159 14.57 -5.71 -17.16
CA GLU A 159 13.21 -6.26 -17.17
C GLU A 159 12.29 -5.57 -16.16
N GLU A 160 12.82 -5.20 -14.98
CA GLU A 160 12.04 -4.54 -13.94
C GLU A 160 11.62 -3.12 -14.32
N TRP A 161 12.46 -2.40 -15.08
CA TRP A 161 12.08 -1.10 -15.62
C TRP A 161 10.88 -1.22 -16.55
N LEU A 162 10.89 -2.19 -17.46
CA LEU A 162 9.79 -2.40 -18.43
C LEU A 162 8.44 -2.57 -17.74
N LYS A 163 8.40 -3.25 -16.59
CA LYS A 163 7.19 -3.48 -15.78
C LYS A 163 6.63 -2.22 -15.12
N VAL A 164 7.45 -1.18 -14.92
CA VAL A 164 7.02 0.10 -14.30
C VAL A 164 6.89 1.25 -15.30
N THR A 165 7.31 1.08 -16.55
CA THR A 165 7.33 2.17 -17.56
C THR A 165 5.99 2.87 -17.76
N CYS A 166 4.88 2.17 -17.56
CA CYS A 166 3.53 2.72 -17.70
C CYS A 166 3.15 3.73 -16.61
N VAL A 167 3.86 3.75 -15.47
CA VAL A 167 3.55 4.63 -14.34
C VAL A 167 4.12 6.02 -14.60
N PRO A 168 3.30 7.09 -14.67
CA PRO A 168 3.79 8.41 -15.07
C PRO A 168 4.73 9.04 -14.05
N ASN A 169 4.55 8.78 -12.74
CA ASN A 169 5.41 9.33 -11.70
C ASN A 169 6.09 8.21 -10.91
N ILE A 170 7.41 8.08 -11.06
CA ILE A 170 8.25 7.10 -10.35
C ILE A 170 9.27 7.87 -9.51
N ILE A 171 9.20 7.69 -8.20
CA ILE A 171 10.08 8.33 -7.23
C ILE A 171 10.87 7.24 -6.50
N ILE A 172 12.20 7.33 -6.55
CA ILE A 172 13.07 6.43 -5.82
C ILE A 172 13.84 7.20 -4.75
N THR A 173 13.56 6.89 -3.49
CA THR A 173 14.12 7.57 -2.31
C THR A 173 13.75 9.05 -2.30
N HIS A 174 14.59 9.90 -2.89
CA HIS A 174 14.38 11.35 -3.03
C HIS A 174 14.55 11.83 -4.48
N LYS A 175 14.70 10.90 -5.43
CA LYS A 175 14.99 11.17 -6.84
C LYS A 175 13.76 10.88 -7.68
N VAL A 176 13.33 11.85 -8.49
CA VAL A 176 12.31 11.65 -9.52
C VAL A 176 12.98 10.95 -10.70
N ILE A 177 12.50 9.77 -11.04
CA ILE A 177 13.00 8.96 -12.17
C ILE A 177 12.15 9.21 -13.41
N GLN A 178 10.85 9.28 -13.20
CA GLN A 178 9.83 9.60 -14.20
C GLN A 178 8.80 10.50 -13.52
N GLY A 179 8.33 11.55 -14.19
CA GLY A 179 7.33 12.45 -13.63
C GLY A 179 7.27 13.77 -14.40
N ASP A 180 6.07 14.32 -14.49
CA ASP A 180 5.85 15.66 -15.04
C ASP A 180 6.01 16.71 -13.94
N TYR A 181 6.42 17.93 -14.32
CA TYR A 181 6.70 19.05 -13.41
C TYR A 181 5.55 19.41 -12.44
N PHE A 182 4.31 19.02 -12.74
CA PHE A 182 3.16 19.24 -11.87
C PHE A 182 3.21 18.42 -10.57
N TRP A 183 3.90 17.27 -10.57
CA TRP A 183 3.91 16.35 -9.44
C TRP A 183 4.80 16.82 -8.28
N GLU A 184 5.88 17.56 -8.55
CA GLU A 184 6.72 18.15 -7.49
C GLU A 184 5.91 19.11 -6.60
N VAL A 185 4.96 19.83 -7.20
CA VAL A 185 4.05 20.75 -6.50
C VAL A 185 2.96 19.98 -5.75
N TYR A 186 2.44 18.92 -6.36
CA TYR A 186 1.39 18.09 -5.77
C TYR A 186 1.90 17.27 -4.58
N ALA A 187 3.12 16.71 -4.64
CA ALA A 187 3.76 15.96 -3.56
C ALA A 187 3.92 16.77 -2.25
N ILE A 188 3.96 18.10 -2.34
CA ILE A 188 3.95 19.01 -1.18
C ILE A 188 2.55 19.06 -0.53
N MET A 189 1.48 18.91 -1.31
CA MET A 189 0.09 19.06 -0.87
C MET A 189 -0.55 17.80 -0.26
N ILE A 190 -0.06 16.60 -0.59
CA ILE A 190 -0.60 15.30 -0.11
C ILE A 190 0.15 14.70 1.09
N SER A 191 0.96 15.48 1.80
CA SER A 191 1.49 15.02 3.09
C SER A 191 0.32 14.73 4.05
N PRO A 192 0.22 13.54 4.65
CA PRO A 192 -0.80 13.25 5.67
C PRO A 192 -0.59 14.08 6.96
N TYR A 193 0.47 14.89 7.02
CA TYR A 193 0.72 15.89 8.05
C TYR A 193 0.46 17.33 7.57
N ALA A 194 -0.11 17.54 6.38
CA ALA A 194 -0.61 18.86 6.01
C ALA A 194 -1.82 19.16 6.91
N PRO A 195 -1.76 20.18 7.79
CA PRO A 195 -2.95 20.63 8.50
C PRO A 195 -4.02 21.00 7.46
N PRO A 196 -5.32 20.80 7.76
CA PRO A 196 -6.37 21.26 6.86
C PRO A 196 -6.13 22.74 6.52
N PRO A 197 -6.41 23.18 5.29
CA PRO A 197 -6.25 24.58 4.93
C PRO A 197 -7.04 25.38 5.95
N TYR A 198 -6.34 26.15 6.78
CA TYR A 198 -6.96 27.03 7.74
C TYR A 198 -7.99 27.87 6.97
N GLU A 199 -9.27 27.72 7.32
CA GLU A 199 -10.29 28.68 6.92
C GLU A 199 -9.81 30.02 7.49
N TYR A 200 -9.34 30.91 6.61
CA TYR A 200 -9.25 32.30 6.94
C TYR A 200 -10.69 32.79 7.10
N GLU A 201 -11.20 32.74 8.33
CA GLU A 201 -12.31 33.59 8.75
C GLU A 201 -11.82 35.03 8.55
N TYR A 202 -12.21 35.63 7.43
CA TYR A 202 -12.31 37.08 7.35
C TYR A 202 -13.54 37.45 8.18
N GLU A 203 -13.28 38.32 9.16
CA GLU A 203 -14.18 38.92 10.16
C GLU A 203 -15.65 39.10 9.76
#